data_AF-A0A317FKQ7-F1
#
_entry.id   AF-A0A317FKQ7-F1
#
_cell.length_a   1.000
_cell.length_b   1.000
_cell.length_c   1.000
_cell.angle_alpha   90.00
_cell.angle_beta   90.00
_cell.angle_gamma   90.00
#
_symmetry.space_group_name_H-M   'P 1'
#
loop_
_entity.id
_entity.type
_entity.pdbx_description
1 polymer ?
#
loop_
_entity_poly.entity_id
_entity_poly.type
_entity_poly.pdbx_seq_one_letter_code
_entity_poly.pdbx_strand_id
1 'polypeptide(L)'
;MSMLPRPLAFLLAALLLGGPAVAQEVPQALRGAWFAGDCADPDAMLVLTGRSAARLEVETAGRLFRFDATRPAAGFTLGVGVGAEAPRLMFRAARDGLETVEPEAKTRDDRLPGDAPVVTWRRCPTPPAAIALLHGEGIAFMAALEQLEAACGTAPGACAEAILRQGDVSGDARLAPAEIARLLRGAAWLLAVQDGATLDSVVSAIGAGALGGIVSARLLVESLDYDGDGRLSAAELLQDRGTAFARAPGTPMGRPLELEGLAEGVGLLRGLLEGLLDR
;
A
#
# COMPACT_ATOMS: atom_id res chain seq x y z
N MET A 1 14.61 19.00 18.13
CA MET A 1 14.45 17.53 18.32
C MET A 1 13.39 17.06 17.35
N SER A 2 13.78 16.87 16.09
CA SER A 2 12.89 16.40 15.03
C SER A 2 13.22 14.94 14.78
N MET A 3 12.25 14.05 14.99
CA MET A 3 12.37 12.63 14.66
C MET A 3 11.89 12.46 13.21
N LEU A 4 12.82 12.20 12.29
CA LEU A 4 12.55 11.75 10.91
C LEU A 4 13.23 10.39 10.67
N PRO A 5 12.78 9.58 9.71
CA PRO A 5 11.80 8.57 10.06
C PRO A 5 12.44 7.19 9.79
N ARG A 6 12.55 6.38 10.86
CA ARG A 6 12.73 4.92 10.79
C ARG A 6 11.46 4.08 10.47
N PRO A 7 10.24 4.61 10.21
CA PRO A 7 9.05 3.81 10.17
C PRO A 7 8.90 3.03 8.86
N LEU A 8 9.48 3.40 7.71
CA LEU A 8 9.11 2.75 6.44
C LEU A 8 9.48 1.26 6.39
N ALA A 9 10.69 0.90 6.85
CA ALA A 9 11.14 -0.50 6.91
C ALA A 9 10.46 -1.30 8.04
N PHE A 10 10.13 -0.64 9.16
CA PHE A 10 9.40 -1.26 10.27
C PHE A 10 7.89 -1.39 9.99
N LEU A 11 7.29 -0.49 9.21
CA LEU A 11 5.89 -0.57 8.78
C LEU A 11 5.71 -1.75 7.82
N LEU A 12 6.62 -1.91 6.85
CA LEU A 12 6.58 -3.05 5.94
C LEU A 12 6.73 -4.38 6.69
N ALA A 13 7.61 -4.44 7.69
CA ALA A 13 7.79 -5.65 8.51
C ALA A 13 6.59 -5.92 9.44
N ALA A 14 5.97 -4.89 10.01
CA ALA A 14 4.80 -5.02 10.87
C ALA A 14 3.52 -5.43 10.10
N LEU A 15 3.40 -5.01 8.84
CA LEU A 15 2.30 -5.42 7.96
C LEU A 15 2.35 -6.91 7.58
N LEU A 16 3.50 -7.57 7.70
CA LEU A 16 3.71 -8.96 7.26
C LEU A 16 3.50 -10.02 8.34
N LEU A 17 3.17 -9.66 9.59
CA LEU A 17 3.04 -10.60 10.71
C LEU A 17 1.63 -11.22 10.88
N GLY A 18 0.73 -11.05 9.90
CA GLY A 18 -0.58 -11.71 9.89
C GLY A 18 -0.47 -13.18 9.46
N GLY A 19 -0.79 -14.12 10.37
CA GLY A 19 -0.84 -15.55 10.05
C GLY A 19 -1.92 -15.91 9.02
N PRO A 20 -1.86 -17.09 8.38
CA PRO A 20 -2.80 -17.48 7.34
C PRO A 20 -4.14 -17.90 7.98
N ALA A 21 -5.00 -16.93 8.28
CA ALA A 21 -6.41 -17.21 8.48
C ALA A 21 -7.05 -17.38 7.09
N VAL A 22 -7.82 -18.46 6.90
CA VAL A 22 -8.72 -18.60 5.75
C VAL A 22 -9.89 -17.64 5.97
N ALA A 23 -9.61 -16.34 5.91
CA ALA A 23 -10.61 -15.31 5.99
C ALA A 23 -11.54 -15.47 4.78
N GLN A 24 -12.85 -15.47 5.00
CA GLN A 24 -13.77 -15.22 3.90
C GLN A 24 -13.36 -13.88 3.28
N GLU A 25 -13.11 -13.88 1.98
CA GLU A 25 -12.79 -12.67 1.24
C GLU A 25 -14.08 -11.92 0.89
N VAL A 26 -13.95 -10.63 0.60
CA VAL A 26 -15.02 -9.84 -0.03
C VAL A 26 -15.51 -10.58 -1.30
N PRO A 27 -16.82 -10.79 -1.50
CA PRO A 27 -17.32 -11.44 -2.71
C PRO A 27 -16.84 -10.76 -3.99
N GLN A 28 -16.36 -11.54 -4.97
CA GLN A 28 -15.74 -11.01 -6.19
C GLN A 28 -16.62 -10.00 -6.94
N ALA A 29 -17.94 -10.23 -6.98
CA ALA A 29 -18.90 -9.33 -7.63
C ALA A 29 -18.93 -7.90 -7.03
N LEU A 30 -18.55 -7.76 -5.76
CA LEU A 30 -18.53 -6.48 -5.05
C LEU A 30 -17.20 -5.74 -5.20
N ARG A 31 -16.15 -6.39 -5.72
CA ARG A 31 -14.80 -5.79 -5.83
C ARG A 31 -14.72 -4.75 -6.96
N GLY A 32 -13.73 -3.87 -6.88
CA GLY A 32 -13.43 -2.82 -7.85
C GLY A 32 -13.79 -1.42 -7.34
N ALA A 33 -13.79 -0.46 -8.27
CA ALA A 33 -14.12 0.93 -8.01
C ALA A 33 -15.63 1.19 -8.09
N TRP A 34 -16.10 2.00 -7.15
CA TRP A 34 -17.48 2.41 -6.95
C TRP A 34 -17.52 3.91 -6.65
N PHE A 35 -18.60 4.57 -7.05
CA PHE A 35 -18.72 6.03 -6.98
C PHE A 35 -20.06 6.43 -6.36
N ALA A 36 -20.05 7.44 -5.51
CA ALA A 36 -21.26 8.11 -5.04
C ALA A 36 -21.46 9.41 -5.84
N GLY A 37 -22.71 9.88 -5.96
CA GLY A 37 -23.03 11.06 -6.77
C GLY A 37 -23.08 10.79 -8.27
N ASP A 38 -22.77 11.80 -9.08
CA ASP A 38 -22.77 11.73 -10.55
C ASP A 38 -21.46 11.10 -11.09
N CYS A 39 -21.52 10.36 -12.19
CA CYS A 39 -20.33 9.74 -12.78
C CYS A 39 -19.42 10.72 -13.52
N ALA A 40 -19.88 11.93 -13.84
CA ALA A 40 -19.04 12.99 -14.39
C ALA A 40 -18.31 13.75 -13.27
N ASP A 41 -18.89 13.80 -12.08
CA ASP A 41 -18.40 14.56 -10.93
C ASP A 41 -18.84 13.87 -9.61
N PRO A 42 -18.13 12.81 -9.18
CA PRO A 42 -18.55 12.04 -8.01
C PRO A 42 -18.14 12.70 -6.70
N ASP A 43 -19.04 12.68 -5.72
CA ASP A 43 -18.79 13.21 -4.37
C ASP A 43 -17.81 12.34 -3.57
N ALA A 44 -17.76 11.05 -3.92
CA ALA A 44 -16.91 10.07 -3.26
C ALA A 44 -16.56 8.89 -4.18
N MET A 45 -15.44 8.25 -3.86
CA MET A 45 -15.00 7.00 -4.45
C MET A 45 -14.74 5.96 -3.37
N LEU A 46 -15.19 4.73 -3.61
CA LEU A 46 -14.85 3.55 -2.83
C LEU A 46 -14.16 2.55 -3.75
N VAL A 47 -13.00 2.06 -3.35
CA VAL A 47 -12.38 0.90 -4.00
C VAL A 47 -12.38 -0.25 -3.03
N LEU A 48 -12.98 -1.36 -3.43
CA LEU A 48 -13.11 -2.57 -2.62
C LEU A 48 -12.29 -3.71 -3.25
N THR A 49 -11.40 -4.32 -2.49
CA THR A 49 -10.56 -5.45 -2.91
C THR A 49 -10.94 -6.72 -2.14
N GLY A 50 -10.16 -7.80 -2.19
CA GLY A 50 -10.50 -9.04 -1.49
C GLY A 50 -10.47 -8.90 0.03
N ARG A 51 -9.63 -8.01 0.54
CA ARG A 51 -9.29 -7.81 1.96
C ARG A 51 -9.19 -6.34 2.36
N SER A 52 -9.58 -5.39 1.52
CA SER A 52 -9.51 -3.98 1.89
C SER A 52 -10.59 -3.14 1.23
N ALA A 53 -10.81 -1.96 1.81
CA ALA A 53 -11.55 -0.89 1.20
C ALA A 53 -10.78 0.42 1.36
N ALA A 54 -10.70 1.23 0.30
CA ALA A 54 -10.26 2.62 0.40
C ALA A 54 -11.43 3.52 0.02
N ARG A 55 -11.83 4.40 0.93
CA ARG A 55 -12.83 5.43 0.68
C ARG A 55 -12.17 6.79 0.63
N LEU A 56 -12.44 7.54 -0.43
CA LEU A 56 -12.04 8.91 -0.63
C LEU A 56 -13.28 9.76 -0.84
N GLU A 57 -13.36 10.89 -0.16
CA GLU A 57 -14.43 11.87 -0.31
C GLU A 57 -13.78 13.24 -0.56
N VAL A 58 -14.52 14.15 -1.19
CA VAL A 58 -14.00 15.49 -1.52
C VAL A 58 -13.69 16.28 -0.25
N GLU A 59 -14.63 16.30 0.71
CA GLU A 59 -14.55 17.17 1.89
C GLU A 59 -14.11 16.45 3.18
N THR A 60 -14.10 15.11 3.20
CA THR A 60 -13.80 14.34 4.40
C THR A 60 -12.51 13.54 4.26
N ALA A 61 -11.90 13.26 5.41
CA ALA A 61 -10.67 12.49 5.48
C ALA A 61 -10.87 11.10 4.87
N GLY A 62 -9.96 10.72 3.98
CA GLY A 62 -9.91 9.39 3.40
C GLY A 62 -9.84 8.31 4.48
N ARG A 63 -10.35 7.12 4.17
CA ARG A 63 -10.30 5.98 5.08
C ARG A 63 -9.80 4.74 4.37
N LEU A 64 -8.79 4.11 4.95
CA LEU A 64 -8.34 2.78 4.57
C LEU A 64 -8.83 1.74 5.58
N PHE A 65 -9.60 0.77 5.11
CA PHE A 65 -10.02 -0.39 5.86
C PHE A 65 -9.19 -1.59 5.41
N ARG A 66 -8.44 -2.19 6.33
CA ARG A 66 -7.69 -3.44 6.11
C ARG A 66 -8.41 -4.56 6.85
N PHE A 67 -9.10 -5.44 6.15
CA PHE A 67 -9.90 -6.50 6.76
C PHE A 67 -9.02 -7.68 7.17
N ASP A 68 -9.13 -8.02 8.46
CA ASP A 68 -8.59 -9.26 9.04
C ASP A 68 -9.56 -10.42 8.82
N ALA A 69 -10.85 -10.14 8.93
CA ALA A 69 -11.92 -11.10 8.69
C ALA A 69 -13.11 -10.46 7.98
N THR A 70 -13.83 -11.27 7.22
CA THR A 70 -15.19 -10.93 6.79
C THR A 70 -16.18 -12.02 7.20
N ARG A 71 -17.44 -11.65 7.42
CA ARG A 71 -18.53 -12.57 7.75
C ARG A 71 -19.90 -11.97 7.43
N PRO A 72 -20.96 -12.79 7.25
CA PRO A 72 -22.31 -12.27 7.13
C PRO A 72 -22.80 -11.64 8.46
N ALA A 73 -23.51 -10.52 8.39
CA ALA A 73 -24.19 -9.87 9.51
C ALA A 73 -25.34 -8.97 9.04
N ALA A 74 -26.55 -9.14 9.58
CA ALA A 74 -27.73 -8.31 9.29
C ALA A 74 -28.04 -8.11 7.79
N GLY A 75 -27.80 -9.13 6.95
CA GLY A 75 -27.99 -9.04 5.49
C GLY A 75 -26.89 -8.30 4.73
N PHE A 76 -25.78 -7.97 5.40
CA PHE A 76 -24.55 -7.46 4.81
C PHE A 76 -23.41 -8.47 4.96
N THR A 77 -22.32 -8.25 4.23
CA THR A 77 -21.00 -8.76 4.59
C THR A 77 -20.32 -7.70 5.47
N LEU A 78 -19.91 -8.08 6.66
CA LEU A 78 -19.15 -7.25 7.59
C LEU A 78 -17.66 -7.57 7.44
N GLY A 79 -16.88 -6.60 7.00
CA GLY A 79 -15.42 -6.60 7.11
C GLY A 79 -14.98 -5.96 8.42
N VAL A 80 -14.08 -6.62 9.14
CA VAL A 80 -13.53 -6.17 10.43
C VAL A 80 -12.02 -6.02 10.29
N GLY A 81 -11.50 -4.84 10.61
CA GLY A 81 -10.06 -4.60 10.66
C GLY A 81 -9.40 -4.99 11.98
N VAL A 82 -8.15 -4.56 12.16
CA VAL A 82 -7.37 -4.79 13.39
C VAL A 82 -7.24 -3.51 14.21
N GLY A 83 -6.97 -3.64 15.52
CA GLY A 83 -6.69 -2.52 16.43
C GLY A 83 -7.75 -2.34 17.53
N ALA A 84 -7.47 -1.43 18.48
CA ALA A 84 -8.33 -1.18 19.63
C ALA A 84 -9.72 -0.62 19.23
N GLU A 85 -9.76 0.15 18.14
CA GLU A 85 -10.97 0.63 17.48
C GLU A 85 -11.07 0.02 16.08
N ALA A 86 -10.97 -1.32 16.01
CA ALA A 86 -10.99 -2.10 14.78
C ALA A 86 -12.08 -1.59 13.83
N PRO A 87 -11.71 -0.94 12.71
CA PRO A 87 -12.67 -0.30 11.84
C PRO A 87 -13.57 -1.36 11.19
N ARG A 88 -14.85 -1.02 11.05
CA ARG A 88 -15.88 -1.93 10.54
C ARG A 88 -16.52 -1.33 9.30
N LEU A 89 -16.59 -2.11 8.23
CA LEU A 89 -17.36 -1.76 7.04
C LEU A 89 -18.32 -2.88 6.72
N MET A 90 -19.61 -2.56 6.67
CA MET A 90 -20.65 -3.45 6.18
C MET A 90 -20.92 -3.12 4.72
N PHE A 91 -21.05 -4.12 3.86
CA PHE A 91 -21.31 -3.94 2.44
C PHE A 91 -22.21 -5.04 1.87
N ARG A 92 -23.06 -4.68 0.90
CA ARG A 92 -23.95 -5.63 0.20
C ARG A 92 -24.24 -5.19 -1.23
N ALA A 93 -24.57 -6.14 -2.09
CA ALA A 93 -25.14 -5.83 -3.40
C ALA A 93 -26.50 -5.14 -3.21
N ALA A 94 -26.73 -4.09 -4.00
CA ALA A 94 -28.03 -3.49 -4.23
C ALA A 94 -28.44 -3.71 -5.70
N ARG A 95 -29.69 -3.41 -6.05
CA ARG A 95 -30.25 -3.66 -7.39
C ARG A 95 -29.36 -3.11 -8.50
N ASP A 96 -28.89 -1.88 -8.32
CA ASP A 96 -28.12 -1.13 -9.33
C ASP A 96 -26.74 -0.67 -8.78
N GLY A 97 -26.22 -1.36 -7.76
CA GLY A 97 -25.03 -0.87 -7.08
C GLY A 97 -24.53 -1.67 -5.89
N LEU A 98 -23.78 -0.95 -5.05
CA LEU A 98 -23.28 -1.41 -3.76
C LEU A 98 -23.86 -0.49 -2.68
N GLU A 99 -24.24 -1.05 -1.54
CA GLU A 99 -24.54 -0.28 -0.35
C GLU A 99 -23.49 -0.56 0.71
N THR A 100 -23.04 0.47 1.41
CA THR A 100 -22.17 0.33 2.58
C THR A 100 -22.71 1.03 3.81
N VAL A 101 -22.33 0.53 4.98
CA VAL A 101 -22.53 1.19 6.27
C VAL A 101 -21.22 1.10 7.05
N GLU A 102 -20.84 2.17 7.73
CA GLU A 102 -19.72 2.19 8.68
C GLU A 102 -20.29 2.31 10.10
N PRO A 103 -20.55 1.18 10.79
CA PRO A 103 -21.05 1.22 12.16
C PRO A 103 -20.04 1.88 13.09
N GLU A 104 -20.52 2.47 14.19
CA GLU A 104 -19.62 2.96 15.23
C GLU A 104 -18.76 1.79 15.77
N ALA A 105 -17.51 2.07 16.12
CA ALA A 105 -16.55 1.04 16.55
C ALA A 105 -17.07 0.21 17.75
N LYS A 106 -17.92 0.80 18.60
CA LYS A 106 -18.50 0.18 19.80
C LYS A 106 -19.92 -0.35 19.61
N THR A 107 -20.48 -0.30 18.39
CA THR A 107 -21.78 -0.91 18.11
C THR A 107 -21.71 -2.42 18.38
N ARG A 108 -22.58 -2.91 19.27
CA ARG A 108 -22.69 -4.34 19.54
C ARG A 108 -23.14 -5.10 18.30
N ASP A 109 -22.63 -6.31 18.13
CA ASP A 109 -22.88 -7.14 16.95
C ASP A 109 -24.36 -7.47 16.73
N ASP A 110 -25.14 -7.63 17.80
CA ASP A 110 -26.59 -7.89 17.74
C ASP A 110 -27.42 -6.64 17.40
N ARG A 111 -26.78 -5.46 17.35
CA ARG A 111 -27.40 -4.18 16.98
C ARG A 111 -26.93 -3.65 15.63
N LEU A 112 -26.09 -4.39 14.91
CA LEU A 112 -25.65 -3.99 13.58
C LEU A 112 -26.84 -3.87 12.60
N PRO A 113 -26.85 -2.88 11.69
CA PRO A 113 -25.78 -1.91 11.42
C PRO A 113 -25.75 -0.68 12.36
N GLY A 114 -26.64 -0.60 13.34
CA GLY A 114 -26.82 0.57 14.21
C GLY A 114 -27.57 1.70 13.51
N ASP A 115 -27.33 2.94 13.94
CA ASP A 115 -27.94 4.15 13.37
C ASP A 115 -27.09 4.80 12.27
N ALA A 116 -26.00 4.14 11.87
CA ALA A 116 -25.10 4.65 10.83
C ALA A 116 -25.80 4.72 9.46
N PRO A 117 -25.59 5.79 8.68
CA PRO A 117 -26.27 5.97 7.42
C PRO A 117 -25.80 4.96 6.36
N VAL A 118 -26.73 4.54 5.50
CA VAL A 118 -26.43 3.74 4.31
C VAL A 118 -25.91 4.67 3.21
N VAL A 119 -24.72 4.37 2.69
CA VAL A 119 -24.15 5.02 1.51
C VAL A 119 -24.39 4.13 0.30
N THR A 120 -24.94 4.70 -0.77
CA THR A 120 -25.17 3.98 -2.04
C THR A 120 -24.10 4.34 -3.05
N TRP A 121 -23.58 3.33 -3.73
CA TRP A 121 -22.54 3.46 -4.73
C TRP A 121 -22.98 2.84 -6.05
N ARG A 122 -22.51 3.41 -7.16
CA ARG A 122 -22.72 2.91 -8.51
C ARG A 122 -21.39 2.63 -9.20
N ARG A 123 -21.42 1.81 -10.25
CA ARG A 123 -20.31 1.73 -11.19
C ARG A 123 -20.47 2.83 -12.24
N CYS A 124 -19.36 3.43 -12.63
CA CYS A 124 -19.30 4.31 -13.79
C CYS A 124 -18.76 3.52 -14.99
N PRO A 125 -19.36 3.62 -16.20
CA PRO A 125 -18.87 2.93 -17.39
C PRO A 125 -17.40 3.24 -17.68
N THR A 126 -17.02 4.50 -17.45
CA THR A 126 -15.65 4.98 -17.47
C THR A 126 -15.44 5.80 -16.19
N PRO A 127 -14.36 5.56 -15.42
CA PRO A 127 -14.01 6.44 -14.31
C PRO A 127 -13.80 7.89 -14.80
N PRO A 128 -14.17 8.91 -14.02
CA PRO A 128 -13.84 10.29 -14.34
C PRO A 128 -12.35 10.45 -14.63
N ALA A 129 -12.00 11.17 -15.70
CA ALA A 129 -10.61 11.29 -16.15
C ALA A 129 -9.68 11.85 -15.06
N ALA A 130 -10.15 12.82 -14.27
CA ALA A 130 -9.42 13.38 -13.14
C ALA A 130 -9.09 12.31 -12.09
N ILE A 131 -10.08 11.50 -11.69
CA ILE A 131 -9.88 10.41 -10.74
C ILE A 131 -8.95 9.33 -11.30
N ALA A 132 -9.12 8.94 -12.57
CA ALA A 132 -8.25 7.95 -13.20
C ALA A 132 -6.79 8.42 -13.22
N LEU A 133 -6.55 9.69 -13.56
CA LEU A 133 -5.22 10.28 -13.62
C LEU A 133 -4.57 10.39 -12.23
N LEU A 134 -5.34 10.81 -11.22
CA LEU A 134 -4.82 11.13 -9.89
C LEU A 134 -4.77 9.89 -8.96
N HIS A 135 -5.65 8.92 -9.15
CA HIS A 135 -5.77 7.79 -8.22
C HIS A 135 -5.52 6.44 -8.88
N GLY A 136 -5.40 6.36 -10.21
CA GLY A 136 -5.25 5.10 -10.93
C GLY A 136 -4.10 4.23 -10.44
N GLU A 137 -2.95 4.83 -10.14
CA GLU A 137 -1.78 4.10 -9.61
C GLU A 137 -2.00 3.58 -8.19
N GLY A 138 -2.60 4.38 -7.31
CA GLY A 138 -2.92 3.98 -5.94
C GLY A 138 -3.95 2.85 -5.89
N ILE A 139 -4.99 2.95 -6.72
CA ILE A 139 -6.02 1.91 -6.89
C ILE A 139 -5.39 0.61 -7.39
N ALA A 140 -4.53 0.69 -8.42
CA ALA A 140 -3.82 -0.48 -8.93
C ALA A 140 -2.90 -1.09 -7.88
N PHE A 141 -2.19 -0.26 -7.12
CA PHE A 141 -1.31 -0.71 -6.04
C PHE A 141 -2.07 -1.38 -4.90
N MET A 142 -3.26 -0.92 -4.55
CA MET A 142 -4.06 -1.57 -3.51
C MET A 142 -4.44 -3.02 -3.88
N ALA A 143 -4.74 -3.29 -5.16
CA ALA A 143 -4.95 -4.65 -5.65
C ALA A 143 -3.64 -5.47 -5.69
N ALA A 144 -2.51 -4.83 -6.00
CA ALA A 144 -1.20 -5.46 -5.94
C ALA A 144 -0.81 -5.84 -4.51
N LEU A 145 -1.10 -4.98 -3.53
CA LEU A 145 -0.72 -5.17 -2.14
C LEU A 145 -1.23 -6.49 -1.56
N GLU A 146 -2.45 -6.91 -1.87
CA GLU A 146 -2.99 -8.19 -1.38
C GLU A 146 -2.20 -9.39 -1.92
N GLN A 147 -1.79 -9.34 -3.18
CA GLN A 147 -0.95 -10.38 -3.79
C GLN A 147 0.46 -10.36 -3.19
N LEU A 148 1.00 -9.16 -2.94
CA LEU A 148 2.29 -8.99 -2.28
C LEU A 148 2.27 -9.55 -0.86
N GLU A 149 1.27 -9.23 -0.05
CA GLU A 149 1.14 -9.74 1.32
C GLU A 149 1.01 -11.26 1.35
N ALA A 150 0.17 -11.83 0.47
CA ALA A 150 0.01 -13.26 0.37
C ALA A 150 1.33 -13.97 0.00
N ALA A 151 2.09 -13.40 -0.94
CA ALA A 151 3.36 -13.99 -1.37
C ALA A 151 4.49 -13.78 -0.34
N CYS A 152 4.62 -12.56 0.19
CA CYS A 152 5.70 -12.17 1.10
C CYS A 152 5.59 -12.80 2.49
N GLY A 153 4.42 -13.30 2.88
CA GLY A 153 4.26 -14.10 4.10
C GLY A 153 4.77 -15.54 4.01
N THR A 154 5.17 -16.02 2.83
CA THR A 154 5.55 -17.44 2.61
C THR A 154 7.05 -17.67 2.53
N ALA A 155 7.72 -17.05 1.55
CA ALA A 155 9.15 -17.18 1.32
C ALA A 155 9.71 -15.92 0.61
N PRO A 156 10.99 -15.55 0.84
CA PRO A 156 11.59 -14.39 0.17
C PRO A 156 11.49 -14.45 -1.35
N GLY A 157 11.73 -15.62 -1.95
CA GLY A 157 11.64 -15.82 -3.41
C GLY A 157 10.25 -15.52 -3.97
N ALA A 158 9.20 -16.03 -3.31
CA ALA A 158 7.81 -15.75 -3.69
C ALA A 158 7.48 -14.25 -3.60
N CYS A 159 8.03 -13.55 -2.59
CA CYS A 159 7.89 -12.11 -2.46
C CYS A 159 8.50 -11.36 -3.66
N ALA A 160 9.74 -11.66 -4.03
CA ALA A 160 10.42 -11.00 -5.16
C ALA A 160 9.69 -11.26 -6.50
N GLU A 161 9.25 -12.49 -6.73
CA GLU A 161 8.44 -12.84 -7.91
C GLU A 161 7.10 -12.10 -7.94
N ALA A 162 6.45 -11.92 -6.78
CA ALA A 162 5.21 -11.15 -6.70
C ALA A 162 5.45 -9.67 -6.98
N ILE A 163 6.52 -9.08 -6.44
CA ILE A 163 6.91 -7.69 -6.74
C ILE A 163 7.11 -7.50 -8.24
N LEU A 164 7.85 -8.40 -8.90
CA LEU A 164 8.02 -8.37 -10.35
C LEU A 164 6.69 -8.47 -11.08
N ARG A 165 5.85 -9.46 -10.73
CA ARG A 165 4.56 -9.66 -11.40
C ARG A 165 3.63 -8.43 -11.31
N GLN A 166 3.68 -7.69 -10.21
CA GLN A 166 2.87 -6.48 -10.05
C GLN A 166 3.51 -5.22 -10.65
N GLY A 167 4.84 -5.18 -10.66
CA GLY A 167 5.64 -4.02 -11.05
C GLY A 167 5.97 -3.97 -12.54
N ASP A 168 6.30 -5.11 -13.14
CA ASP A 168 6.72 -5.25 -14.53
C ASP A 168 5.52 -5.03 -15.47
N VAL A 169 5.37 -3.79 -15.91
CA VAL A 169 4.34 -3.37 -16.86
C VAL A 169 4.79 -3.71 -18.28
N SER A 170 6.11 -3.73 -18.52
CA SER A 170 6.69 -3.98 -19.83
C SER A 170 6.62 -5.44 -20.27
N GLY A 171 6.56 -6.37 -19.30
CA GLY A 171 6.52 -7.82 -19.52
C GLY A 171 7.89 -8.44 -19.78
N ASP A 172 8.99 -7.77 -19.41
CA ASP A 172 10.36 -8.26 -19.65
C ASP A 172 11.01 -8.98 -18.45
N ALA A 173 10.20 -9.27 -17.43
CA ALA A 173 10.56 -9.93 -16.19
C ALA A 173 11.64 -9.18 -15.38
N ARG A 174 11.74 -7.86 -15.55
CA ARG A 174 12.61 -6.97 -14.79
C ARG A 174 11.84 -5.72 -14.36
N LEU A 175 12.42 -4.96 -13.45
CA LEU A 175 11.85 -3.68 -13.02
C LEU A 175 12.75 -2.53 -13.46
N ALA A 176 12.28 -1.74 -14.41
CA ALA A 176 12.90 -0.47 -14.75
C ALA A 176 12.63 0.59 -13.65
N PRO A 177 13.44 1.66 -13.56
CA PRO A 177 13.19 2.76 -12.63
C PRO A 177 11.76 3.33 -12.69
N ALA A 178 11.16 3.39 -13.88
CA ALA A 178 9.80 3.90 -14.05
C ALA A 178 8.73 3.00 -13.40
N GLU A 179 8.93 1.68 -13.45
CA GLU A 179 8.02 0.67 -12.88
C GLU A 179 8.12 0.64 -11.35
N ILE A 180 9.35 0.74 -10.83
CA ILE A 180 9.59 0.90 -9.39
C ILE A 180 8.95 2.20 -8.90
N ALA A 181 9.14 3.31 -9.62
CA ALA A 181 8.55 4.59 -9.26
C ALA A 181 7.01 4.54 -9.25
N ARG A 182 6.38 3.79 -10.18
CA ARG A 182 4.93 3.53 -10.19
C ARG A 182 4.48 2.79 -8.94
N LEU A 183 5.19 1.73 -8.53
CA LEU A 183 4.88 1.02 -7.28
C LEU A 183 5.02 1.94 -6.05
N LEU A 184 6.08 2.74 -6.00
CA LEU A 184 6.32 3.68 -4.90
C LEU A 184 5.25 4.78 -4.82
N ARG A 185 4.81 5.34 -5.95
CA ARG A 185 3.70 6.31 -5.97
C ARG A 185 2.39 5.68 -5.51
N GLY A 186 2.11 4.45 -5.92
CA GLY A 186 0.96 3.69 -5.45
C GLY A 186 0.98 3.42 -3.94
N ALA A 187 2.15 3.08 -3.39
CA ALA A 187 2.36 2.92 -1.96
C ALA A 187 2.19 4.24 -1.19
N ALA A 188 2.74 5.34 -1.72
CA ALA A 188 2.58 6.67 -1.14
C ALA A 188 1.12 7.13 -1.12
N TRP A 189 0.36 6.84 -2.19
CA TRP A 189 -1.09 7.08 -2.21
C TRP A 189 -1.78 6.32 -1.08
N LEU A 190 -1.47 5.03 -0.90
CA LEU A 190 -2.10 4.21 0.15
C LEU A 190 -1.81 4.76 1.55
N LEU A 191 -0.57 5.17 1.81
CA LEU A 191 -0.18 5.82 3.07
C LEU A 191 -0.96 7.12 3.28
N ALA A 192 -1.10 7.96 2.25
CA ALA A 192 -1.87 9.19 2.35
C ALA A 192 -3.35 8.91 2.69
N VAL A 193 -3.98 7.91 2.07
CA VAL A 193 -5.35 7.50 2.41
C VAL A 193 -5.44 6.98 3.85
N GLN A 194 -4.44 6.22 4.30
CA GLN A 194 -4.38 5.74 5.68
C GLN A 194 -4.25 6.88 6.70
N ASP A 195 -3.52 7.93 6.35
CA ASP A 195 -3.32 9.14 7.18
C ASP A 195 -4.50 10.12 7.12
N GLY A 196 -5.58 9.76 6.42
CA GLY A 196 -6.79 10.58 6.37
C GLY A 196 -6.76 11.69 5.31
N ALA A 197 -5.93 11.57 4.27
CA ALA A 197 -5.92 12.53 3.19
C ALA A 197 -7.28 12.58 2.45
N THR A 198 -7.79 13.78 2.20
CA THR A 198 -8.95 14.03 1.32
C THR A 198 -8.60 13.81 -0.14
N LEU A 199 -9.61 13.72 -1.01
CA LEU A 199 -9.41 13.56 -2.46
C LEU A 199 -8.47 14.61 -3.05
N ASP A 200 -8.58 15.87 -2.61
CA ASP A 200 -7.71 16.97 -3.06
C ASP A 200 -6.30 16.94 -2.45
N SER A 201 -6.17 16.65 -1.16
CA SER A 201 -4.84 16.66 -0.49
C SER A 201 -3.93 15.53 -0.97
N VAL A 202 -4.51 14.42 -1.40
CA VAL A 202 -3.78 13.32 -2.05
C VAL A 202 -3.04 13.80 -3.30
N VAL A 203 -3.59 14.78 -4.05
CA VAL A 203 -2.94 15.33 -5.25
C VAL A 203 -1.60 16.01 -4.90
N SER A 204 -1.58 16.80 -3.84
CA SER A 204 -0.35 17.45 -3.37
C SER A 204 0.69 16.43 -2.91
N ALA A 205 0.26 15.39 -2.20
CA ALA A 205 1.13 14.30 -1.76
C ALA A 205 1.70 13.50 -2.94
N ILE A 206 0.89 13.22 -3.97
CA ILE A 206 1.35 12.55 -5.19
C ILE A 206 2.34 13.42 -5.95
N GLY A 207 2.13 14.73 -6.05
CA GLY A 207 3.05 15.62 -6.75
C GLY A 207 4.48 15.55 -6.20
N ALA A 208 4.62 15.66 -4.88
CA ALA A 208 5.91 15.48 -4.21
C ALA A 208 6.41 14.01 -4.30
N GLY A 209 5.50 13.05 -4.13
CA GLY A 209 5.77 11.63 -4.24
C GLY A 209 6.20 11.18 -5.64
N ALA A 210 5.85 11.93 -6.69
CA ALA A 210 6.22 11.59 -8.05
C ALA A 210 7.71 11.80 -8.31
N LEU A 211 8.26 12.94 -7.90
CA LEU A 211 9.69 13.20 -7.97
C LEU A 211 10.45 12.32 -6.98
N GLY A 212 9.97 12.23 -5.73
CA GLY A 212 10.56 11.38 -4.71
C GLY A 212 10.59 9.91 -5.10
N GLY A 213 9.53 9.42 -5.76
CA GLY A 213 9.42 8.06 -6.27
C GLY A 213 10.41 7.75 -7.38
N ILE A 214 10.64 8.69 -8.32
CA ILE A 214 11.65 8.53 -9.38
C ILE A 214 13.07 8.50 -8.80
N VAL A 215 13.39 9.43 -7.91
CA VAL A 215 14.71 9.48 -7.26
C VAL A 215 14.96 8.21 -6.45
N SER A 216 13.99 7.81 -5.63
CA SER A 216 14.09 6.58 -4.83
C SER A 216 14.22 5.34 -5.71
N ALA A 217 13.47 5.27 -6.82
CA ALA A 217 13.58 4.17 -7.76
C ALA A 217 14.97 4.08 -8.41
N ARG A 218 15.56 5.21 -8.80
CA ARG A 218 16.93 5.22 -9.35
C ARG A 218 17.95 4.76 -8.32
N LEU A 219 17.87 5.28 -7.09
CA LEU A 219 18.76 4.85 -6.01
C LEU A 219 18.61 3.36 -5.69
N LEU A 220 17.39 2.82 -5.77
CA LEU A 220 17.15 1.39 -5.61
C LEU A 220 17.80 0.57 -6.72
N VAL A 221 17.66 0.99 -7.98
CA VAL A 221 18.32 0.34 -9.11
C VAL A 221 19.84 0.42 -8.94
N GLU A 222 20.41 1.61 -8.76
CA GLU A 222 21.85 1.81 -8.60
C GLU A 222 22.47 1.04 -7.43
N SER A 223 21.68 0.70 -6.40
CA SER A 223 22.17 -0.06 -5.24
C SER A 223 22.02 -1.58 -5.36
N LEU A 224 21.17 -2.08 -6.27
CA LEU A 224 20.82 -3.50 -6.38
C LEU A 224 21.09 -4.09 -7.78
N ASP A 225 21.34 -3.26 -8.79
CA ASP A 225 21.71 -3.66 -10.15
C ASP A 225 23.18 -4.10 -10.18
N TYR A 226 23.41 -5.39 -9.95
CA TYR A 226 24.76 -5.94 -9.82
C TYR A 226 25.38 -6.28 -11.18
N ASP A 227 24.56 -6.45 -12.22
CA ASP A 227 25.05 -6.72 -13.57
C ASP A 227 25.17 -5.45 -14.45
N GLY A 228 24.62 -4.33 -13.99
CA GLY A 228 24.76 -2.99 -14.58
C GLY A 228 23.82 -2.75 -15.77
N ASP A 229 22.72 -3.48 -15.86
CA ASP A 229 21.78 -3.38 -16.98
C ASP A 229 20.70 -2.28 -16.83
N GLY A 230 20.71 -1.58 -15.70
CA GLY A 230 19.82 -0.48 -15.36
C GLY A 230 18.43 -0.91 -14.90
N ARG A 231 18.23 -2.18 -14.56
CA ARG A 231 16.95 -2.75 -14.10
C ARG A 231 17.18 -3.70 -12.94
N LEU A 232 16.08 -4.14 -12.29
CA LEU A 232 16.16 -5.14 -11.22
C LEU A 232 15.47 -6.44 -11.63
N SER A 233 16.22 -7.52 -11.61
CA SER A 233 15.72 -8.90 -11.75
C SER A 233 15.29 -9.49 -10.41
N ALA A 234 14.63 -10.65 -10.44
CA ALA A 234 14.21 -11.37 -9.24
C ALA A 234 15.42 -11.76 -8.38
N ALA A 235 16.51 -12.16 -9.05
CA ALA A 235 17.74 -12.59 -8.41
C ALA A 235 18.40 -11.43 -7.65
N GLU A 236 18.42 -10.23 -8.24
CA GLU A 236 19.01 -9.04 -7.63
C GLU A 236 18.21 -8.55 -6.42
N LEU A 237 16.87 -8.60 -6.49
CA LEU A 237 16.01 -8.33 -5.33
C LEU A 237 16.26 -9.29 -4.15
N LEU A 238 16.80 -10.48 -4.42
CA LEU A 238 17.07 -11.53 -3.43
C LEU A 238 18.54 -11.63 -3.02
N GLN A 239 19.46 -10.97 -3.73
CA GLN A 239 20.90 -11.23 -3.64
C GLN A 239 21.43 -11.13 -2.20
N ASP A 240 20.92 -10.21 -1.40
CA ASP A 240 21.30 -10.00 0.00
C ASP A 240 20.24 -10.44 1.03
N ARG A 241 19.09 -10.97 0.57
CA ARG A 241 17.94 -11.34 1.42
C ARG A 241 17.58 -12.82 1.38
N GLY A 242 18.13 -13.56 0.42
CA GLY A 242 17.98 -15.01 0.31
C GLY A 242 18.80 -15.77 1.36
N THR A 243 18.75 -17.10 1.30
CA THR A 243 19.52 -18.03 2.15
C THR A 243 21.05 -17.91 2.01
N ALA A 244 21.53 -16.94 1.22
CA ALA A 244 22.93 -16.65 0.96
C ALA A 244 23.47 -15.49 1.82
N PHE A 245 22.87 -15.20 2.98
CA PHE A 245 23.53 -14.41 4.01
C PHE A 245 24.93 -14.98 4.24
N ALA A 246 25.96 -14.16 4.02
CA ALA A 246 27.37 -14.51 4.16
C ALA A 246 27.89 -15.61 3.21
N ARG A 247 27.79 -15.42 1.89
CA ARG A 247 28.65 -16.16 0.93
C ARG A 247 30.14 -15.91 1.18
N ALA A 248 30.50 -14.77 1.76
CA ALA A 248 31.86 -14.54 2.23
C ALA A 248 32.05 -15.29 3.56
N PRO A 249 32.89 -16.34 3.63
CA PRO A 249 33.07 -17.14 4.84
C PRO A 249 33.80 -16.40 5.98
N GLY A 250 33.95 -15.07 5.89
CA GLY A 250 34.93 -14.32 6.64
C GLY A 250 36.36 -14.78 6.31
N THR A 251 37.35 -14.06 6.82
CA THR A 251 38.74 -14.52 6.84
C THR A 251 39.21 -14.49 8.29
N PRO A 252 39.90 -15.54 8.79
CA PRO A 252 40.47 -15.53 10.14
C PRO A 252 41.56 -14.46 10.32
N MET A 253 42.06 -13.88 9.22
CA MET A 253 42.99 -12.76 9.22
C MET A 253 42.29 -11.39 9.18
N GLY A 254 40.95 -11.35 9.10
CA GLY A 254 40.18 -10.13 9.12
C GLY A 254 40.32 -9.42 10.47
N ARG A 255 40.75 -8.16 10.45
CA ARG A 255 40.72 -7.30 11.64
C ARG A 255 39.38 -6.57 11.69
N PRO A 256 38.77 -6.40 12.87
CA PRO A 256 37.62 -5.51 13.03
C PRO A 256 38.01 -4.13 12.52
N LEU A 257 37.23 -3.56 11.61
CA LEU A 257 37.34 -2.14 11.29
C LEU A 257 36.90 -1.34 12.53
N GLU A 258 37.62 -0.27 12.86
CA GLU A 258 37.13 0.70 13.84
C GLU A 258 35.93 1.42 13.23
N LEU A 259 34.73 0.99 13.64
CA LEU A 259 33.46 1.48 13.12
C LEU A 259 33.08 2.89 13.62
N GLU A 260 33.88 3.47 14.53
CA GLU A 260 33.62 4.79 15.13
C GLU A 260 33.53 5.89 14.08
N GLY A 261 34.41 5.90 13.07
CA GLY A 261 34.34 6.86 11.96
C GLY A 261 33.14 6.67 11.02
N LEU A 262 32.58 5.45 10.97
CA LEU A 262 31.44 5.13 10.10
C LEU A 262 30.13 5.68 10.69
N ALA A 263 30.00 5.65 12.03
CA ALA A 263 28.87 6.25 12.73
C ALA A 263 28.84 7.79 12.58
N GLU A 264 30.01 8.45 12.63
CA GLU A 264 30.14 9.89 12.38
C GLU A 264 29.77 10.26 10.93
N GLY A 265 30.23 9.46 9.96
CA GLY A 265 29.87 9.64 8.54
C GLY A 265 28.37 9.52 8.28
N VAL A 266 27.69 8.54 8.90
CA VAL A 266 26.23 8.39 8.82
C VAL A 266 25.51 9.58 9.46
N GLY A 267 26.06 10.14 10.55
CA GLY A 267 25.54 11.34 11.20
C GLY A 267 25.58 12.59 10.28
N LEU A 268 26.71 12.80 9.60
CA LEU A 268 26.86 13.88 8.61
C LEU A 268 25.91 13.74 7.42
N LEU A 269 25.75 12.52 6.90
CA LEU A 269 24.83 12.24 5.80
C LEU A 269 23.38 12.53 6.19
N ARG A 270 22.97 12.13 7.41
CA ARG A 270 21.64 12.44 7.95
C ARG A 270 21.42 13.95 8.06
N GLY A 271 22.38 14.69 8.63
CA GLY A 271 22.27 16.15 8.76
C GLY A 271 22.16 16.88 7.41
N LEU A 272 22.85 16.39 6.38
CA LEU A 272 22.72 16.90 5.01
C LEU A 272 21.33 16.67 4.42
N LEU A 273 20.76 15.47 4.62
CA LEU A 273 19.42 15.13 4.15
C LEU A 273 18.35 15.95 4.87
N GLU A 274 18.45 16.11 6.19
CA GLU A 274 17.54 16.95 6.98
C GLU A 274 17.63 18.42 6.52
N GLY A 275 18.83 18.97 6.33
CA GLY A 275 19.01 20.34 5.84
C GLY A 275 18.56 20.59 4.40
N LEU A 276 18.43 19.53 3.58
CA LEU A 276 17.84 19.59 2.24
C LEU A 276 16.31 19.56 2.26
N LEU A 277 15.71 18.92 3.27
CA LEU A 277 14.26 18.80 3.43
C LEU A 277 13.64 20.01 4.14
N ASP A 278 14.42 20.73 4.96
CA ASP A 278 13.97 21.92 5.71
C ASP A 278 14.06 23.24 4.92
N ARG A 279 14.34 23.19 3.61
CA ARG A 279 14.43 24.36 2.71
C ARG A 279 13.32 24.36 1.67
#